data_AF-A0A814PUI5-F1
#
_entry.id   AF-A0A814PUI5-F1
#
_cell.length_a   1.000
_cell.length_b   1.000
_cell.length_c   1.000
_cell.angle_alpha   90.00
_cell.angle_beta   90.00
_cell.angle_gamma   90.00
#
_symmetry.space_group_name_H-M   'P 1'
#
loop_
_entity.id
_entity.type
_entity.pdbx_description
1 polymer ?
#
loop_
_entity_poly.entity_id
_entity_poly.type
_entity_poly.pdbx_seq_one_letter_code
_entity_poly.pdbx_strand_id
1 'polypeptide(L)'
;MLTINFILVIIPHVIGLAKPPLLDNVELIKTKTEMINNIPEIEIAYSMLNESNNTIESSEHSIDVHYKKLKYGLEPVDHDSEEFKLIEKYMIHTHAKTHGQYTLKLRMAWIKNN
;
A
#
# COMPACT_ATOMS: atom_id res chain seq x y z
N MET A 1 -25.89 -9.93 -8.48
CA MET A 1 -25.27 -10.53 -7.27
C MET A 1 -24.59 -11.82 -7.69
N LEU A 2 -23.33 -11.74 -8.12
CA LEU A 2 -22.55 -12.92 -8.49
C LEU A 2 -22.35 -13.76 -7.23
N THR A 3 -22.71 -15.04 -7.30
CA THR A 3 -22.67 -15.93 -6.15
C THR A 3 -21.23 -16.19 -5.72
N ILE A 4 -21.04 -16.24 -4.41
CA ILE A 4 -19.76 -16.29 -3.68
C ILE A 4 -18.82 -17.42 -4.16
N ASN A 5 -19.36 -18.51 -4.71
CA ASN A 5 -18.59 -19.64 -5.23
C ASN A 5 -17.78 -19.31 -6.51
N PHE A 6 -18.17 -18.28 -7.26
CA PHE A 6 -17.51 -17.87 -8.50
C PHE A 6 -16.14 -17.22 -8.25
N ILE A 7 -15.98 -16.56 -7.10
CA ILE A 7 -14.79 -15.77 -6.74
C ILE A 7 -13.55 -16.66 -6.52
N LEU A 8 -13.72 -17.83 -5.89
CA LEU A 8 -12.62 -18.77 -5.66
C LEU A 8 -12.14 -19.46 -6.94
N VAL A 9 -12.97 -19.49 -7.98
CA VAL A 9 -12.67 -20.15 -9.26
C VAL A 9 -11.97 -19.21 -10.24
N ILE A 10 -12.30 -17.91 -10.25
CA ILE A 10 -11.69 -16.94 -11.17
C ILE A 10 -10.29 -16.54 -10.74
N ILE A 11 -10.08 -16.35 -9.43
CA ILE A 11 -8.79 -15.90 -8.92
C ILE A 11 -7.98 -17.16 -8.58
N PRO A 12 -6.83 -17.41 -9.23
CA PRO A 12 -6.02 -18.58 -8.93
C PRO A 12 -5.44 -18.44 -7.53
N HIS A 13 -5.91 -19.29 -6.62
CA HIS A 13 -5.40 -19.37 -5.26
C HIS A 13 -4.41 -20.53 -5.16
N VAL A 14 -3.23 -20.30 -4.59
CA VAL A 14 -2.31 -21.38 -4.25
C VAL A 14 -2.78 -22.02 -2.95
N ILE A 15 -3.54 -23.12 -3.06
CA ILE A 15 -4.12 -23.85 -1.92
C ILE A 15 -3.40 -25.20 -1.70
N GLY A 16 -2.42 -25.52 -2.55
CA GLY A 16 -1.69 -26.79 -2.51
C GLY A 16 -2.62 -27.98 -2.76
N LEU A 17 -2.46 -29.05 -1.97
CA LEU A 17 -3.31 -30.25 -2.05
C LEU A 17 -4.61 -30.12 -1.24
N ALA A 18 -4.82 -29.03 -0.52
CA ALA A 18 -6.01 -28.83 0.28
C ALA A 18 -7.20 -28.41 -0.60
N LYS A 19 -8.40 -28.84 -0.21
CA LYS A 19 -9.63 -28.38 -0.86
C LYS A 19 -9.87 -26.90 -0.51
N PRO A 20 -10.29 -26.04 -1.46
CA PRO A 20 -10.66 -24.68 -1.15
C PRO A 20 -11.69 -24.61 -0.01
N PRO A 21 -11.48 -23.75 0.99
CA PRO A 21 -12.41 -23.59 2.10
C PRO A 21 -13.76 -23.05 1.58
N LEU A 22 -14.85 -23.47 2.20
CA LEU A 22 -16.16 -22.92 1.92
C LEU A 22 -16.22 -21.47 2.43
N LEU A 23 -16.85 -20.59 1.65
CA LEU A 23 -17.08 -19.20 2.03
C LEU A 23 -18.42 -19.07 2.76
N ASP A 24 -18.49 -19.59 3.98
CA ASP A 24 -19.68 -19.63 4.83
C ASP A 24 -19.60 -18.71 6.06
N ASN A 25 -18.43 -18.13 6.33
CA ASN A 25 -18.20 -17.18 7.42
C ASN A 25 -18.10 -15.74 6.90
N VAL A 26 -18.78 -14.80 7.57
CA VAL A 26 -18.73 -13.36 7.31
C VAL A 26 -17.30 -12.80 7.40
N GLU A 27 -16.50 -13.27 8.36
CA GLU A 27 -15.11 -12.82 8.48
C GLU A 27 -14.27 -13.24 7.28
N LEU A 28 -14.42 -14.50 6.85
CA LEU A 28 -13.72 -15.03 5.67
C LEU A 28 -14.13 -14.29 4.39
N ILE A 29 -15.42 -13.97 4.25
CA ILE A 29 -15.92 -13.16 3.15
C ILE A 29 -15.29 -11.76 3.19
N LYS A 30 -15.25 -11.10 4.35
CA LYS A 30 -14.62 -9.77 4.50
C LYS A 30 -13.16 -9.78 4.10
N THR A 31 -12.38 -10.75 4.58
CA THR A 31 -10.96 -10.88 4.21
C THR A 31 -10.78 -11.10 2.72
N LYS A 32 -11.63 -11.91 2.08
CA LYS A 32 -11.59 -12.13 0.63
C LYS A 32 -11.98 -10.88 -0.15
N THR A 33 -12.98 -10.14 0.30
CA THR A 33 -13.37 -8.86 -0.31
C THR A 33 -12.25 -7.83 -0.19
N GLU A 34 -11.62 -7.70 0.97
CA GLU A 34 -10.48 -6.80 1.17
C GLU A 34 -9.30 -7.15 0.26
N MET A 35 -8.95 -8.44 0.16
CA MET A 35 -7.94 -8.92 -0.78
C MET A 35 -8.24 -8.47 -2.21
N ILE A 36 -9.49 -8.66 -2.68
CA ILE A 36 -9.89 -8.32 -4.05
C ILE A 36 -9.84 -6.81 -4.28
N ASN A 37 -10.24 -6.01 -3.30
CA ASN A 37 -10.21 -4.56 -3.40
C ASN A 37 -8.78 -4.02 -3.56
N ASN A 38 -7.77 -4.73 -3.04
CA ASN A 38 -6.37 -4.35 -3.19
C ASN A 38 -5.77 -4.73 -4.56
N ILE A 39 -6.36 -5.67 -5.31
CA ILE A 39 -5.81 -6.15 -6.60
C ILE A 39 -5.77 -5.03 -7.66
N PRO A 40 -6.84 -4.24 -7.87
CA PRO A 40 -6.80 -3.13 -8.83
C PRO A 40 -5.70 -2.11 -8.52
N GLU A 41 -5.42 -1.83 -7.25
CA GLU A 41 -4.35 -0.91 -6.85
C GLU A 41 -2.96 -1.45 -7.24
N ILE A 42 -2.76 -2.76 -7.07
CA ILE A 42 -1.53 -3.44 -7.51
C ILE A 42 -1.40 -3.38 -9.04
N GLU A 43 -2.48 -3.63 -9.79
CA GLU A 43 -2.49 -3.56 -11.26
C GLU A 43 -2.13 -2.16 -11.77
N ILE A 44 -2.68 -1.11 -11.14
CA ILE A 44 -2.34 0.28 -11.46
C ILE A 44 -0.86 0.54 -11.20
N ALA A 45 -0.32 0.11 -10.04
CA ALA A 45 1.09 0.26 -9.73
C ALA A 45 2.00 -0.45 -10.76
N TYR A 46 1.66 -1.68 -11.17
CA TYR A 46 2.39 -2.39 -12.23
C TYR A 46 2.31 -1.69 -13.58
N SER A 47 1.14 -1.13 -13.93
CA SER A 47 0.98 -0.39 -15.18
C SER A 47 1.90 0.85 -15.22
N MET A 48 1.96 1.60 -14.11
CA MET A 48 2.86 2.75 -13.98
C MET A 48 4.34 2.36 -14.15
N LEU A 49 4.75 1.21 -13.60
CA LEU A 49 6.12 0.68 -13.71
C LEU A 49 6.46 0.20 -15.13
N ASN A 50 5.54 -0.51 -15.79
CA ASN A 50 5.77 -1.03 -17.14
C ASN A 50 5.92 0.08 -18.17
N GLU A 51 5.14 1.16 -18.04
CA GLU A 51 5.30 2.32 -18.88
C GLU A 51 6.67 3.00 -18.71
N SER A 52 7.37 2.84 -17.57
CA SER A 52 8.67 3.52 -17.34
C SER A 52 9.81 2.86 -18.07
N ASN A 53 9.75 1.52 -18.24
CA ASN A 53 10.78 0.76 -18.93
C ASN A 53 10.87 1.10 -20.43
N ASN A 54 9.79 1.62 -21.01
CA ASN A 54 9.72 2.02 -22.42
C ASN A 54 10.23 3.44 -22.69
N THR A 55 10.51 4.23 -21.65
CA THR A 55 10.88 5.66 -21.77
C THR A 55 12.22 5.99 -21.12
N ILE A 56 13.01 4.99 -20.74
CA ILE A 56 14.34 5.22 -20.14
C ILE A 56 15.29 5.67 -21.25
N GLU A 57 15.35 6.98 -21.48
CA GLU A 57 16.49 7.59 -22.17
C GLU A 57 17.75 7.36 -21.31
N SER A 58 18.87 7.06 -21.96
CA SER A 58 20.08 6.50 -21.34
C SER A 58 20.78 7.36 -20.27
N SER A 59 20.26 8.55 -19.97
CA SER A 59 20.89 9.53 -19.06
C SER A 59 20.18 9.73 -17.72
N GLU A 60 18.92 9.29 -17.57
CA GLU A 60 18.14 9.55 -16.35
C GLU A 60 18.13 8.35 -15.39
N HIS A 61 18.25 8.60 -14.08
CA HIS A 61 18.23 7.54 -13.08
C HIS A 61 16.82 6.94 -12.97
N SER A 62 16.72 5.61 -12.90
CA SER A 62 15.43 4.90 -12.90
C SER A 62 14.46 5.37 -11.81
N ILE A 63 14.99 5.68 -10.61
CA ILE A 63 14.19 6.19 -9.49
C ILE A 63 13.50 7.52 -9.81
N ASP A 64 14.16 8.40 -10.58
CA ASP A 64 13.64 9.72 -10.93
C ASP A 64 12.55 9.59 -11.98
N VAL A 65 12.73 8.68 -12.95
CA VAL A 65 11.71 8.33 -13.94
C VAL A 65 10.44 7.83 -13.26
N HIS A 66 10.57 6.94 -12.26
CA HIS A 66 9.42 6.43 -11.51
C HIS A 66 8.77 7.53 -10.64
N TYR A 67 9.56 8.37 -9.98
CA TYR A 67 9.04 9.44 -9.14
C TYR A 67 8.24 10.47 -9.94
N LYS A 68 8.72 10.88 -11.12
CA LYS A 68 7.99 11.81 -12.01
C LYS A 68 6.60 11.30 -12.40
N LYS A 69 6.43 9.98 -12.53
CA LYS A 69 5.12 9.37 -12.87
C LYS A 69 4.09 9.45 -11.76
N LEU A 70 4.54 9.49 -10.50
CA LEU A 70 3.65 9.76 -9.37
C LEU A 70 3.02 11.14 -9.48
N LYS A 71 3.65 12.07 -10.24
CA LYS A 71 3.20 13.46 -10.44
C LYS A 71 2.88 14.13 -9.10
N TYR A 72 3.76 13.90 -8.12
CA TYR A 72 3.55 14.28 -6.73
C TYR A 72 4.81 14.93 -6.18
N GLY A 73 4.71 16.17 -5.70
CA GLY A 73 5.82 16.93 -5.15
C GLY A 73 5.97 16.68 -3.65
N LEU A 74 6.86 15.75 -3.28
CA LEU A 74 7.28 15.49 -1.90
C LEU A 74 8.54 16.26 -1.57
N GLU A 75 8.55 16.94 -0.43
CA GLU A 75 9.72 17.58 0.14
C GLU A 75 10.04 17.01 1.52
N PRO A 76 11.30 16.71 1.82
CA PRO A 76 11.69 16.19 3.13
C PRO A 76 11.49 17.26 4.20
N VAL A 77 10.91 16.87 5.34
CA VAL A 77 10.79 17.72 6.52
C VAL A 77 12.09 17.59 7.33
N ASP A 78 12.65 18.72 7.73
CA ASP A 78 13.84 18.74 8.58
C ASP A 78 13.53 18.19 9.98
N HIS A 79 14.43 17.37 10.50
CA HIS A 79 14.30 16.72 11.81
C HIS A 79 14.25 17.72 12.96
N ASP A 80 14.94 18.84 12.83
CA ASP A 80 15.00 19.88 13.87
C ASP A 80 13.81 20.84 13.84
N SER A 81 12.96 20.73 12.81
CA SER A 81 11.79 21.59 12.62
C SER A 81 10.69 21.31 13.65
N GLU A 82 9.89 22.33 13.93
CA GLU A 82 8.76 22.21 14.86
C GLU A 82 7.66 21.29 14.29
N GLU A 83 7.51 21.25 12.96
CA GLU A 83 6.59 20.34 12.27
C GLU A 83 6.97 18.88 12.50
N PHE A 84 8.25 18.53 12.40
CA PHE A 84 8.71 17.15 12.64
C PHE A 84 8.43 16.72 14.08
N LYS A 85 8.75 17.59 15.05
CA LYS A 85 8.46 17.36 16.48
C LYS A 85 6.95 17.24 16.74
N LEU A 86 6.13 18.02 16.05
CA LEU A 86 4.68 17.96 16.16
C LEU A 86 4.13 16.62 15.66
N ILE A 87 4.62 16.13 14.52
CA ILE A 87 4.24 14.82 13.96
C ILE A 87 4.65 13.70 14.93
N GLU A 88 5.87 13.75 15.46
CA GLU A 88 6.34 12.76 16.44
C GLU A 88 5.48 12.76 17.71
N LYS A 89 5.17 13.96 18.23
CA LYS A 89 4.28 14.11 19.38
C LYS A 89 2.91 13.51 19.09
N TYR A 90 2.33 13.80 17.93
CA TYR A 90 1.01 13.29 17.56
C TYR A 90 1.01 11.76 17.46
N MET A 91 2.04 11.18 16.83
CA MET A 91 2.23 9.73 16.71
C MET A 91 2.26 9.04 18.07
N ILE A 92 2.98 9.59 19.05
CA ILE A 92 3.10 9.01 20.40
C ILE A 92 1.79 9.13 21.17
N HIS A 93 1.14 10.31 21.15
CA HIS A 93 -0.05 10.56 21.97
C HIS A 93 -1.31 9.84 21.45
N THR A 94 -1.35 9.52 20.16
CA THR A 94 -2.49 8.82 19.54
C THR A 94 -2.31 7.31 19.46
N HIS A 95 -1.19 6.77 19.94
CA HIS A 95 -1.00 5.32 19.99
C HIS A 95 -1.93 4.68 21.02
N ALA A 96 -2.92 3.93 20.53
CA ALA A 96 -3.96 3.34 21.37
C ALA A 96 -3.40 2.26 22.31
N LYS A 97 -3.83 2.28 23.57
CA LYS A 97 -3.43 1.31 24.60
C LYS A 97 -3.70 -0.15 24.22
N THR A 98 -4.70 -0.39 23.38
CA THR A 98 -5.08 -1.72 22.89
C THR A 98 -4.16 -2.27 21.80
N HIS A 99 -3.31 -1.43 21.19
CA HIS A 99 -2.39 -1.80 20.11
C HIS A 99 -0.91 -1.80 20.55
N GLY A 100 -0.65 -2.03 21.84
CA GLY A 100 0.70 -2.02 22.43
C GLY A 100 1.59 -3.21 22.08
N GLN A 101 1.23 -4.02 21.07
CA GLN A 101 2.06 -5.13 20.58
C GLN A 101 3.32 -4.63 19.85
N TYR A 102 3.37 -3.35 19.50
CA TYR A 102 4.50 -2.71 18.86
C TYR A 102 4.65 -1.26 19.34
N THR A 103 5.83 -0.68 19.09
CA THR A 103 6.11 0.74 19.31
C THR A 103 6.46 1.41 17.99
N LEU A 104 6.05 2.67 17.82
CA LEU A 104 6.35 3.45 16.63
C LEU A 104 7.55 4.37 16.86
N LYS A 105 8.42 4.51 15.84
CA LYS A 105 9.52 5.48 15.82
C LYS A 105 9.48 6.24 14.51
N LEU A 106 9.37 7.56 14.58
CA LEU A 106 9.40 8.41 13.40
C LEU A 106 10.83 8.44 12.86
N ARG A 107 11.01 8.06 11.59
CA ARG A 107 12.33 8.06 10.93
C ARG A 107 12.52 9.24 10.00
N MET A 108 11.50 9.55 9.19
CA MET A 108 11.53 10.61 8.19
C MET A 108 10.09 11.08 8.01
N ALA A 109 9.92 12.33 7.58
CA ALA A 109 8.64 12.89 7.21
C ALA A 109 8.81 13.65 5.90
N TRP A 110 7.75 13.65 5.08
CA TRP A 110 7.69 14.41 3.84
C TRP A 110 6.39 15.22 3.82
N ILE A 111 6.46 16.43 3.31
CA ILE A 111 5.29 17.27 3.07
C ILE A 111 5.02 17.32 1.56
N LYS A 112 3.73 17.36 1.21
CA LYS A 112 3.32 17.59 -0.17
C LYS A 112 3.29 19.09 -0.43
N ASN A 113 4.02 19.54 -1.43
CA ASN A 113 3.83 20.89 -1.97
C ASN A 113 2.69 20.89 -2.99
N ASN A 114 1.77 21.84 -2.83
CA ASN A 114 0.62 22.04 -3.73
C ASN A 114 1.04 22.73 -5.02
#